data_AF-A0A484GWR1-F1
#
_entry.id   AF-A0A484GWR1-F1
#
_cell.length_a   1.000
_cell.length_b   1.000
_cell.length_c   1.000
_cell.angle_alpha   90.00
_cell.angle_beta   90.00
_cell.angle_gamma   90.00
#
_symmetry.space_group_name_H-M   'P 1'
#
loop_
_entity.id
_entity.type
_entity.pdbx_description
1 polymer ?
#
loop_
_entity_poly.entity_id
_entity_poly.type
_entity_poly.pdbx_seq_one_letter_code
_entity_poly.pdbx_strand_id
1 'polypeptide(L)'
;MFIFHNGGVQILCKYPDTVQQFKMQLLKGNNILCDLTKTKGSGDKVSITNLNVCQFQLSNNSVSFFLYNLDSSHASYYICKLSIFDPPPFQVDILSKEYLNIYESQVCCQLKFWLPIGCAAFVVVCIFGCVLTCWLTKKKYPSSMHDPNSEYMFMAAVNTAKKPGPTGTVTHGGLGREERSLHEA
;
A
#
# COMPACT_ATOMS: atom_id res chain seq x y z
N MET A 1 -3.61 31.28 -10.19
CA MET A 1 -3.28 31.04 -11.62
C MET A 1 -3.91 29.76 -12.18
N PHE A 2 -4.31 28.78 -11.36
CA PHE A 2 -4.83 27.48 -11.81
C PHE A 2 -6.35 27.36 -11.68
N ILE A 3 -6.97 26.72 -12.66
CA ILE A 3 -8.37 26.31 -12.65
C ILE A 3 -8.40 24.81 -12.97
N PHE A 4 -8.92 24.01 -12.04
CA PHE A 4 -9.00 22.56 -12.21
C PHE A 4 -10.31 22.19 -12.91
N HIS A 5 -10.22 21.32 -13.91
CA HIS A 5 -11.37 20.77 -14.64
C HIS A 5 -11.27 19.25 -14.67
N ASN A 6 -12.35 18.56 -15.02
CA ASN A 6 -12.39 17.09 -15.04
C ASN A 6 -11.31 16.52 -15.97
N GLY A 7 -10.20 16.04 -15.39
CA GLY A 7 -9.08 15.40 -16.10
C GLY A 7 -7.93 16.33 -16.50
N GLY A 8 -7.93 17.61 -16.09
CA GLY A 8 -6.87 18.54 -16.46
C GLY A 8 -6.79 19.83 -15.63
N VAL A 9 -5.77 20.63 -15.93
CA VAL A 9 -5.54 21.94 -15.31
C VAL A 9 -5.46 23.00 -16.39
N GLN A 10 -6.24 24.06 -16.20
CA GLN A 10 -6.15 25.28 -16.96
C GLN A 10 -5.26 26.28 -16.20
N ILE A 11 -4.21 26.75 -16.86
CA ILE A 11 -3.27 27.75 -16.33
C ILE A 11 -3.57 29.09 -17.00
N LEU A 12 -4.00 30.07 -16.21
CA LEU A 12 -4.35 31.40 -16.67
C LEU A 12 -3.20 32.38 -16.39
N CYS A 13 -2.58 32.89 -17.46
CA CYS A 13 -1.57 33.96 -17.42
C CYS A 13 -2.22 35.28 -17.85
N LYS A 14 -2.35 36.25 -16.95
CA LYS A 14 -2.90 37.58 -17.25
C LYS A 14 -1.81 38.53 -17.72
N TYR A 15 -2.08 39.34 -18.74
CA TYR A 15 -1.14 40.32 -19.29
C TYR A 15 -1.88 41.62 -19.62
N PRO A 16 -1.22 42.78 -19.53
CA PRO A 16 -1.90 44.06 -19.74
C PRO A 16 -2.47 44.21 -21.16
N ASP A 17 -3.70 44.72 -21.26
CA ASP A 17 -4.45 44.90 -22.51
C ASP A 17 -3.76 45.86 -23.50
N THR A 18 -2.81 46.66 -23.02
CA THR A 18 -2.03 47.61 -23.82
C THR A 18 -1.05 46.92 -24.76
N VAL A 19 -0.77 45.63 -24.56
CA VAL A 19 0.27 44.88 -25.28
C VAL A 19 -0.28 44.35 -26.61
N GLN A 20 0.33 44.79 -27.71
CA GLN A 20 -0.07 44.38 -29.06
C GLN A 20 0.72 43.18 -29.55
N GLN A 21 2.03 43.16 -29.29
CA GLN A 21 2.93 42.08 -29.72
C GLN A 21 3.70 41.55 -28.53
N PHE A 22 3.61 40.25 -28.33
CA PHE A 22 4.25 39.58 -27.21
C PHE A 22 4.53 38.13 -27.49
N LYS A 23 5.39 37.56 -26.66
CA LYS A 23 5.66 36.13 -26.57
C LYS A 23 5.35 35.67 -25.15
N MET A 24 4.48 34.69 -25.04
CA MET A 24 4.11 34.04 -23.78
C MET A 24 4.70 32.64 -23.76
N GLN A 25 5.46 32.34 -22.72
CA GLN A 25 6.03 31.01 -22.49
C GLN A 25 5.50 30.46 -21.17
N LEU A 26 5.01 29.23 -21.21
CA LEU A 26 4.69 28.46 -20.01
C LEU A 26 5.85 27.53 -19.72
N LEU A 27 6.47 27.70 -18.54
CA LEU A 27 7.60 26.89 -18.11
C LEU A 27 7.17 25.96 -16.98
N LYS A 28 7.64 24.71 -17.01
CA LYS A 28 7.62 23.77 -15.88
C LYS A 28 9.04 23.70 -15.31
N GLY A 29 9.28 24.37 -14.19
CA GLY A 29 10.62 24.63 -13.67
C GLY A 29 11.45 25.43 -14.70
N ASN A 30 12.41 24.78 -15.34
CA ASN A 30 13.28 25.37 -16.36
C ASN A 30 12.91 24.95 -17.80
N ASN A 31 11.98 24.02 -17.97
CA ASN A 31 11.62 23.48 -19.27
C ASN A 31 10.47 24.28 -19.89
N ILE A 32 10.60 24.67 -21.15
CA ILE A 32 9.53 25.35 -21.91
C ILE A 32 8.52 24.30 -22.33
N LEU A 33 7.31 24.40 -21.78
CA LEU A 33 6.22 23.48 -22.08
C LEU A 33 5.44 23.96 -23.31
N CYS A 34 5.05 25.24 -23.27
CA CYS A 34 4.31 25.88 -24.35
C CYS A 34 4.95 27.21 -24.71
N ASP A 35 5.04 27.49 -26.00
CA ASP A 35 5.51 28.76 -26.54
C ASP A 35 4.41 29.31 -27.46
N LEU A 36 3.97 30.52 -27.15
CA LEU A 36 2.94 31.26 -27.87
C LEU A 36 3.53 32.62 -28.25
N THR A 37 3.63 32.89 -29.55
CA THR A 37 4.00 34.23 -30.01
C THR A 37 2.80 34.88 -30.70
N LYS A 38 2.45 36.09 -30.24
CA LYS A 38 1.46 36.97 -30.86
C LYS A 38 2.21 38.09 -31.56
N THR A 39 2.18 38.08 -32.89
CA THR A 39 2.68 39.19 -33.71
C THR A 39 1.51 39.87 -34.43
N LYS A 40 1.67 41.16 -34.69
CA LYS A 40 0.71 41.96 -35.47
C LYS A 40 1.09 41.82 -36.94
N GLY A 41 0.36 41.01 -37.70
CA GLY A 41 0.55 40.87 -39.14
C GLY A 41 0.06 42.09 -39.93
N SER A 42 0.40 42.13 -41.23
CA SER A 42 -0.17 43.10 -42.18
C SER A 42 -1.69 42.88 -42.32
N GLY A 43 -2.46 43.70 -41.60
CA GLY A 43 -3.91 43.68 -41.48
C GLY A 43 -4.42 42.65 -40.48
N ASP A 44 -4.67 43.05 -39.21
CA ASP A 44 -5.37 42.36 -38.09
C ASP A 44 -5.23 40.83 -37.91
N LYS A 45 -4.33 40.20 -38.66
CA LYS A 45 -4.06 38.77 -38.61
C LYS A 45 -3.02 38.56 -37.53
N VAL A 46 -3.52 38.22 -36.36
CA VAL A 46 -2.74 37.71 -35.24
C VAL A 46 -2.18 36.34 -35.66
N SER A 47 -0.93 36.29 -36.09
CA SER A 47 -0.27 35.00 -36.33
C SER A 47 0.17 34.44 -35.00
N ILE A 48 -0.41 33.29 -34.66
CA ILE A 48 -0.06 32.53 -33.48
C ILE A 48 0.83 31.37 -33.92
N THR A 49 2.11 31.46 -33.60
CA THR A 49 3.04 30.34 -33.80
C THR A 49 3.14 29.56 -32.50
N ASN A 50 2.82 28.26 -32.58
CA ASN A 50 2.94 27.33 -31.48
C ASN A 50 4.06 26.34 -31.82
N LEU A 51 5.20 26.44 -31.12
CA LEU A 51 6.35 25.58 -31.36
C LEU A 51 6.18 24.17 -30.75
N ASN A 52 5.39 24.07 -29.69
CA ASN A 52 5.10 22.82 -28.98
C ASN A 52 3.58 22.62 -28.91
N VAL A 53 3.07 21.48 -29.40
CA VAL A 53 1.65 21.08 -29.44
C VAL A 53 0.99 21.25 -28.07
N CYS A 54 0.50 22.45 -27.79
CA CYS A 54 -0.18 22.81 -26.56
C CYS A 54 -1.55 23.36 -26.92
N GLN A 55 -2.58 22.94 -26.20
CA GLN A 55 -3.88 23.58 -26.30
C GLN A 55 -3.86 24.88 -25.49
N PHE A 56 -4.24 25.97 -26.14
CA PHE A 56 -4.34 27.28 -25.50
C PHE A 56 -5.57 28.01 -26.01
N GLN A 57 -6.03 28.97 -25.21
CA GLN A 57 -7.08 29.90 -25.56
C GLN A 57 -6.58 31.31 -25.28
N LEU A 58 -6.60 32.15 -26.31
CA LEU A 58 -6.20 33.55 -26.21
C LEU A 58 -7.44 34.43 -25.94
N SER A 59 -7.32 35.31 -24.95
CA SER A 59 -8.27 36.37 -24.65
C SER A 59 -7.52 37.72 -24.63
N ASN A 60 -8.24 38.83 -24.67
CA ASN A 60 -7.66 40.18 -24.76
C ASN A 60 -6.66 40.49 -23.65
N ASN A 61 -6.95 40.06 -22.41
CA ASN A 61 -6.12 40.31 -21.22
C ASN A 61 -5.40 39.05 -20.71
N SER A 62 -5.59 37.90 -21.35
CA SER A 62 -5.06 36.65 -20.77
C SER A 62 -4.85 35.53 -21.76
N VAL A 63 -3.87 34.70 -21.47
CA VAL A 63 -3.63 33.43 -22.16
C VAL A 63 -3.98 32.30 -21.20
N SER A 64 -4.88 31.41 -21.63
CA SER A 64 -5.16 30.16 -20.93
C SER A 64 -4.43 29.01 -21.61
N PHE A 65 -3.67 28.23 -20.86
CA PHE A 65 -3.07 26.98 -21.30
C PHE A 65 -3.82 25.80 -20.69
N PHE A 66 -4.12 24.78 -21.49
CA PHE A 66 -4.80 23.58 -21.02
C PHE A 66 -3.81 22.41 -21.01
N LEU A 67 -3.67 21.80 -19.84
CA LEU A 67 -2.85 20.62 -19.60
C LEU A 67 -3.76 19.45 -19.25
N TYR A 68 -3.66 18.38 -20.02
CA TYR A 68 -4.40 17.13 -19.80
C TYR A 68 -3.44 16.02 -19.39
N ASN A 69 -3.99 14.93 -18.84
CA ASN A 69 -3.23 13.74 -18.45
C ASN A 69 -2.07 14.07 -17.49
N LEU A 70 -2.37 14.94 -16.52
CA LEU A 70 -1.43 15.32 -15.48
C LEU A 70 -1.34 14.21 -14.42
N ASP A 71 -0.11 13.87 -14.05
CA ASP A 71 0.19 12.85 -13.04
C ASP A 71 1.00 13.45 -11.88
N SER A 72 1.22 12.73 -10.77
CA SER A 72 1.95 13.26 -9.60
C SER A 72 3.37 13.74 -9.96
N SER A 73 4.01 13.09 -10.92
CA SER A 73 5.29 13.50 -11.53
C SER A 73 5.27 14.88 -12.21
N HIS A 74 4.08 15.44 -12.44
CA HIS A 74 3.90 16.76 -13.02
C HIS A 74 3.85 17.87 -11.98
N ALA A 75 3.85 17.54 -10.68
CA ALA A 75 3.91 18.51 -9.61
C ALA A 75 5.23 19.31 -9.66
N SER A 76 5.12 20.61 -9.94
CA SER A 76 6.29 21.49 -10.11
C SER A 76 5.90 22.96 -10.03
N TYR A 77 6.90 23.83 -10.07
CA TYR A 77 6.68 25.26 -10.27
C TYR A 77 6.33 25.53 -11.72
N TYR A 78 5.16 26.11 -11.95
CA TYR A 78 4.76 26.61 -13.26
C TYR A 78 4.97 28.11 -13.29
N ILE A 79 5.59 28.58 -14.38
CA ILE A 79 5.96 29.99 -14.55
C ILE A 79 5.38 30.49 -15.87
N CYS A 80 4.61 31.58 -15.80
CA CYS A 80 4.18 32.35 -16.95
C CYS A 80 5.23 33.43 -17.24
N LYS A 81 6.02 33.26 -18.30
CA LYS A 81 7.00 34.25 -18.76
C LYS A 81 6.43 35.02 -19.94
N LEU A 82 6.31 36.34 -19.79
CA LEU A 82 5.86 37.26 -20.82
C LEU A 82 7.05 38.06 -21.34
N SER A 83 7.22 38.09 -22.66
CA SER A 83 8.14 38.99 -23.33
C SER A 83 7.33 39.95 -24.20
N ILE A 84 7.34 41.23 -23.88
CA ILE A 84 6.61 42.29 -24.57
C ILE A 84 7.52 42.89 -25.64
N PHE A 85 7.05 42.93 -26.89
CA PHE A 85 7.75 43.58 -28.00
C PHE A 85 7.10 44.91 -28.39
N ASP A 86 5.78 45.03 -28.19
CA ASP A 86 5.00 46.21 -28.57
C ASP A 86 3.89 46.44 -27.52
N PRO A 87 3.88 47.57 -26.80
CA PRO A 87 4.67 48.79 -27.04
C PRO A 87 6.14 48.67 -26.60
N PRO A 88 7.07 49.40 -27.26
CA PRO A 88 8.43 49.59 -26.76
C PRO A 88 8.42 50.24 -25.36
N PRO A 89 9.42 50.00 -24.51
CA PRO A 89 10.63 49.19 -24.74
C PRO A 89 10.37 47.68 -24.60
N PHE A 90 11.29 46.86 -25.14
CA PHE A 90 11.27 45.41 -24.93
C PHE A 90 11.40 45.10 -23.43
N GLN A 91 10.44 44.38 -22.90
CA GLN A 91 10.36 44.03 -21.49
C GLN A 91 10.10 42.54 -21.33
N VAL A 92 10.71 41.93 -20.32
CA VAL A 92 10.52 40.51 -19.99
C VAL A 92 10.07 40.43 -18.54
N ASP A 93 8.82 40.02 -18.36
CA ASP A 93 8.18 39.92 -17.06
C ASP A 93 7.85 38.47 -16.71
N ILE A 94 8.01 38.13 -15.44
CA ILE A 94 7.48 36.89 -14.88
C ILE A 94 6.13 37.22 -14.27
N LEU A 95 5.06 36.93 -15.01
CA LEU A 95 3.70 37.31 -14.61
C LEU A 95 3.22 36.55 -13.38
N SER A 96 3.55 35.27 -13.30
CA SER A 96 3.19 34.44 -12.16
C SER A 96 4.09 33.22 -12.06
N LYS A 97 4.36 32.82 -10.82
CA LYS A 97 5.09 31.61 -10.45
C LYS A 97 4.32 30.94 -9.31
N GLU A 98 3.61 29.87 -9.63
CA GLU A 98 2.85 29.11 -8.65
C GLU A 98 3.25 27.63 -8.70
N TYR A 99 3.25 26.97 -7.54
CA TYR A 99 3.50 25.54 -7.45
C TYR A 99 2.19 24.78 -7.70
N LEU A 100 2.18 23.91 -8.71
CA LEU A 100 1.06 23.03 -8.96
C LEU A 100 1.32 21.73 -8.20
N ASN A 101 0.45 21.42 -7.24
CA ASN A 101 0.45 20.12 -6.57
C ASN A 101 -0.66 19.25 -7.14
N ILE A 102 -0.33 18.04 -7.58
CA ILE A 102 -1.28 17.06 -8.11
C ILE A 102 -1.37 15.92 -7.11
N TYR A 103 -2.53 15.78 -6.48
CA TYR A 103 -2.77 14.72 -5.51
C TYR A 103 -3.14 13.42 -6.23
N GLU A 104 -2.28 12.41 -6.10
CA GLU A 104 -2.55 11.07 -6.62
C GLU A 104 -3.46 10.31 -5.63
N SER A 105 -4.76 10.59 -5.67
CA SER A 105 -5.69 10.02 -4.69
C SER A 105 -6.23 8.64 -5.10
N GLN A 106 -5.98 8.15 -6.32
CA GLN A 106 -6.74 7.01 -6.86
C GLN A 106 -6.04 5.64 -6.72
N VAL A 107 -4.70 5.59 -6.73
CA VAL A 107 -3.96 4.31 -6.77
C VAL A 107 -3.64 3.76 -5.37
N CYS A 108 -3.52 4.61 -4.36
CA CYS A 108 -3.23 4.17 -2.98
C CYS A 108 -4.37 3.32 -2.38
N CYS A 109 -5.61 3.52 -2.81
CA CYS A 109 -6.76 2.82 -2.23
C CYS A 109 -7.03 1.44 -2.86
N GLN A 110 -6.62 1.18 -4.10
CA GLN A 110 -6.84 -0.12 -4.75
C GLN A 110 -5.98 -1.22 -4.12
N LEU A 111 -4.68 -0.95 -3.92
CA LEU A 111 -3.75 -1.91 -3.33
C LEU A 111 -4.11 -2.22 -1.86
N LYS A 112 -4.67 -1.23 -1.16
CA LYS A 112 -5.07 -1.32 0.25
C LYS A 112 -6.32 -2.17 0.46
N PHE A 113 -7.16 -2.37 -0.57
CA PHE A 113 -8.32 -3.27 -0.52
C PHE A 113 -7.96 -4.74 -0.82
N TRP A 114 -6.88 -4.99 -1.56
CA TRP A 114 -6.46 -6.36 -1.91
C TRP A 114 -5.63 -7.04 -0.80
N LEU A 115 -4.96 -6.26 0.05
CA LEU A 115 -4.23 -6.81 1.20
C LEU A 115 -5.14 -7.53 2.23
N PRO A 116 -6.26 -6.94 2.70
CA PRO A 116 -7.15 -7.61 3.66
C PRO A 116 -7.93 -8.78 3.04
N ILE A 117 -8.30 -8.72 1.75
CA ILE A 117 -9.00 -9.83 1.09
C ILE A 117 -8.08 -11.06 0.98
N GLY A 118 -6.78 -10.86 0.70
CA GLY A 118 -5.78 -11.92 0.67
C GLY A 118 -5.54 -12.55 2.05
N CYS A 119 -5.40 -11.73 3.09
CA CYS A 119 -5.24 -12.21 4.47
C CYS A 119 -6.45 -13.03 4.94
N ALA A 120 -7.68 -12.58 4.65
CA ALA A 120 -8.89 -13.29 5.02
C ALA A 120 -8.97 -14.67 4.34
N ALA A 121 -8.67 -14.74 3.03
CA ALA A 121 -8.67 -16.00 2.29
C ALA A 121 -7.64 -17.00 2.83
N PHE A 122 -6.43 -16.53 3.17
CA PHE A 122 -5.38 -17.38 3.73
C PHE A 122 -5.78 -18.00 5.08
N VAL A 123 -6.37 -17.19 5.97
CA VAL A 123 -6.86 -17.69 7.28
C VAL A 123 -7.91 -18.78 7.11
N VAL A 124 -8.87 -18.61 6.17
CA VAL A 124 -9.90 -19.63 5.92
C VAL A 124 -9.29 -20.94 5.42
N VAL A 125 -8.31 -20.88 4.51
CA VAL A 125 -7.61 -22.06 3.99
C VAL A 125 -6.81 -22.75 5.10
N CYS A 126 -6.14 -21.99 5.97
CA CYS A 126 -5.42 -22.55 7.12
C CYS A 126 -6.36 -23.26 8.08
N ILE A 127 -7.50 -22.64 8.45
CA ILE A 127 -8.49 -23.26 9.35
C ILE A 127 -9.04 -24.55 8.72
N PHE A 128 -9.40 -24.52 7.43
CA PHE A 128 -9.93 -25.70 6.75
C PHE A 128 -8.88 -26.82 6.65
N GLY A 129 -7.62 -26.49 6.35
CA GLY A 129 -6.51 -27.44 6.34
C GLY A 129 -6.24 -28.06 7.71
N CYS A 130 -6.26 -27.26 8.77
CA CYS A 130 -6.13 -27.73 10.16
C CYS A 130 -7.27 -28.68 10.53
N VAL A 131 -8.52 -28.35 10.19
CA VAL A 131 -9.68 -29.21 10.46
C VAL A 131 -9.58 -30.54 9.71
N LEU A 132 -9.22 -30.52 8.42
CA LEU A 132 -9.05 -31.73 7.61
C LEU A 132 -7.92 -32.63 8.15
N THR A 133 -6.78 -32.05 8.51
CA THR A 133 -5.66 -32.82 9.09
C THR A 133 -6.00 -33.39 10.47
N CYS A 134 -6.71 -32.64 11.32
CA CYS A 134 -7.24 -33.14 12.58
C CYS A 134 -8.27 -34.27 12.38
N TRP A 135 -9.16 -34.18 11.40
CA TRP A 135 -10.11 -35.26 11.10
C TRP A 135 -9.42 -36.50 10.54
N LEU A 136 -8.44 -36.34 9.65
CA LEU A 136 -7.68 -37.45 9.09
C LEU A 136 -6.82 -38.16 10.14
N THR A 137 -6.25 -37.42 11.10
CA THR A 137 -5.52 -38.01 12.24
C THR A 137 -6.44 -38.73 13.22
N LYS A 138 -7.61 -38.16 13.55
CA LYS A 138 -8.65 -38.85 14.33
C LYS A 138 -9.20 -40.10 13.65
N LYS A 139 -9.24 -40.14 12.32
CA LYS A 139 -9.61 -41.35 11.56
C LYS A 139 -8.50 -42.41 11.53
N LYS A 140 -7.23 -42.01 11.61
CA LYS A 140 -6.07 -42.92 11.69
C LYS A 140 -5.84 -43.49 13.10
N TYR A 141 -6.28 -42.79 14.14
CA TYR A 141 -6.36 -43.30 15.52
C TYR A 141 -7.81 -43.65 15.84
N PRO A 142 -8.33 -44.83 15.45
CA PRO A 142 -9.64 -45.26 15.92
C PRO A 142 -9.62 -45.19 17.45
N SER A 143 -10.64 -44.57 18.01
CA SER A 143 -10.86 -44.31 19.43
C SER A 143 -10.32 -45.41 20.36
N SER A 144 -9.06 -45.29 20.78
CA SER A 144 -8.57 -45.89 22.02
C SER A 144 -8.83 -44.88 23.14
N MET A 145 -10.12 -44.63 23.37
CA MET A 145 -10.58 -44.00 24.60
C MET A 145 -10.42 -45.07 25.68
N HIS A 146 -9.36 -44.87 26.45
CA HIS A 146 -9.13 -45.41 27.78
C HIS A 146 -10.45 -45.64 28.52
N ASP A 147 -10.82 -46.90 28.70
CA ASP A 147 -11.87 -47.33 29.63
C ASP A 147 -11.36 -47.08 31.06
N PRO A 148 -11.99 -46.20 31.87
CA PRO A 148 -11.53 -45.90 33.22
C PRO A 148 -12.04 -46.94 34.23
N ASN A 149 -12.17 -48.21 33.86
CA ASN A 149 -12.70 -49.22 34.77
C ASN A 149 -12.41 -50.68 34.38
N SER A 150 -11.19 -51.16 34.62
CA SER A 150 -11.00 -52.54 35.10
C SER A 150 -9.63 -52.66 35.74
N GLU A 151 -9.58 -52.22 36.98
CA GLU A 151 -8.67 -52.68 38.01
C GLU A 151 -8.65 -54.23 37.99
N TYR A 152 -7.73 -54.83 37.22
CA TYR A 152 -7.41 -56.24 37.32
C TYR A 152 -5.94 -56.32 37.73
N MET A 153 -5.74 -56.35 39.05
CA MET A 153 -4.43 -56.53 39.67
C MET A 153 -3.77 -57.80 39.13
N PHE A 154 -2.47 -57.69 38.85
CA PHE A 154 -1.57 -58.80 38.61
C PHE A 154 -1.53 -59.68 39.87
N MET A 155 -2.31 -60.77 39.89
CA MET A 155 -2.20 -61.75 40.97
C MET A 155 -0.83 -62.41 40.86
N ALA A 156 0.03 -62.11 41.84
CA ALA A 156 1.36 -62.69 41.96
C ALA A 156 1.30 -64.22 41.89
N ALA A 157 2.23 -64.81 41.13
CA ALA A 157 2.41 -66.25 41.03
C ALA A 157 2.65 -66.84 42.44
N VAL A 158 1.65 -67.56 42.96
CA VAL A 158 1.82 -68.35 44.19
C VAL A 158 2.65 -69.57 43.83
N ASN A 159 3.90 -69.56 44.29
CA ASN A 159 4.84 -70.68 44.20
C ASN A 159 4.23 -71.89 44.93
N THR A 160 3.77 -72.90 44.18
CA THR A 160 3.38 -74.19 44.75
C THR A 160 4.63 -74.99 45.14
N ALA A 161 5.18 -74.72 46.33
CA ALA A 161 6.23 -75.52 46.93
C ALA A 161 5.68 -76.40 48.07
N LYS A 162 5.63 -77.71 47.79
CA LYS A 162 5.87 -78.90 48.66
C LYS A 162 5.18 -78.97 50.05
N LYS A 163 4.30 -79.96 50.23
CA LYS A 163 3.95 -80.58 51.53
C LYS A 163 4.94 -81.73 51.86
N PRO A 164 4.96 -82.32 53.08
CA PRO A 164 4.82 -81.75 54.43
C PRO A 164 5.93 -82.25 55.38
N GLY A 165 6.05 -81.65 56.57
CA GLY A 165 6.83 -82.21 57.68
C GLY A 165 6.62 -81.37 58.94
N PRO A 166 6.16 -81.93 60.07
CA PRO A 166 5.87 -81.17 61.27
C PRO A 166 7.12 -81.03 62.16
N THR A 167 7.15 -79.95 62.94
CA THR A 167 7.63 -79.83 64.34
C THR A 167 8.56 -78.62 64.55
N GLY A 168 8.22 -77.80 65.55
CA GLY A 168 9.14 -76.93 66.28
C GLY A 168 9.20 -75.47 65.80
N THR A 169 8.45 -74.56 66.41
CA THR A 169 8.90 -73.63 67.48
C THR A 169 9.58 -72.33 67.00
N VAL A 170 8.88 -71.21 67.28
CA VAL A 170 9.38 -70.04 68.04
C VAL A 170 10.02 -68.85 67.25
N THR A 171 9.22 -67.76 67.21
CA THR A 171 9.50 -66.31 67.39
C THR A 171 10.35 -65.43 66.46
N HIS A 172 9.76 -64.24 66.24
CA HIS A 172 10.29 -62.86 66.34
C HIS A 172 10.93 -62.12 65.16
N GLY A 173 10.52 -60.85 65.05
CA GLY A 173 11.25 -59.71 64.45
C GLY A 173 10.90 -59.48 62.99
N GLY A 174 10.32 -58.35 62.56
CA GLY A 174 10.73 -56.96 62.79
C GLY A 174 11.37 -56.46 61.49
N LEU A 175 10.80 -55.50 60.75
CA LEU A 175 10.77 -54.05 60.97
C LEU A 175 11.56 -53.36 59.83
N GLY A 176 11.06 -52.23 59.32
CA GLY A 176 11.81 -51.26 58.47
C GLY A 176 11.44 -51.35 56.99
N ARG A 177 10.72 -50.40 56.35
CA ARG A 177 10.94 -48.93 56.24
C ARG A 177 12.34 -48.69 55.62
N GLU A 178 12.51 -48.00 54.49
CA GLU A 178 12.26 -46.55 54.34
C GLU A 178 12.71 -46.06 52.93
N GLU A 179 12.09 -44.96 52.47
CA GLU A 179 12.57 -43.90 51.53
C GLU A 179 12.94 -44.25 50.07
N ARG A 180 12.45 -43.60 49.00
CA ARG A 180 12.00 -42.22 48.65
C ARG A 180 13.12 -41.17 48.56
N SER A 181 13.55 -40.87 47.34
CA SER A 181 14.06 -39.57 46.86
C SER A 181 14.20 -39.66 45.33
N LEU A 182 13.37 -39.03 44.49
CA LEU A 182 13.20 -37.59 44.19
C LEU A 182 14.37 -37.01 43.37
N HIS A 183 14.02 -36.19 42.37
CA HIS A 183 14.82 -35.33 41.47
C HIS A 183 15.46 -36.04 40.25
N GLU A 184 15.47 -35.48 39.03
CA GLU A 184 15.30 -34.09 38.57
C GLU A 184 15.02 -34.05 37.06
N ALA A 185 14.42 -32.94 36.61
CA ALA A 185 14.48 -32.30 35.28
C ALA A 185 14.02 -33.05 34.02
#